data_AF-X8E8H6-F1
#
_entry.id   AF-X8E8H6-F1
#
_cell.length_a   1.000
_cell.length_b   1.000
_cell.length_c   1.000
_cell.angle_alpha   90.00
_cell.angle_beta   90.00
_cell.angle_gamma   90.00
#
_symmetry.space_group_name_H-M   'P 1'
#
loop_
_entity.id
_entity.type
_entity.pdbx_description
1 polymer ?
#
loop_
_entity_poly.entity_id
_entity_poly.type
_entity_poly.pdbx_seq_one_letter_code
_entity_poly.pdbx_strand_id
1 'polypeptide(L)'
;MMFVFGVVAFAAALLISVALHECGHMWVARATGMKVRRYFVGFGPTLWSTRRGETEYGVKAIPAGGFCDIAGMTVVEDLAPDERDRAMYKQKTWKRAAVLLAGRA
;
A
#
# COMPACT_ATOMS: atom_id res chain seq x y z
N MET A 1 19.37 1.39 29.33
CA MET A 1 19.77 0.62 28.14
C MET A 1 18.63 -0.27 27.63
N MET A 2 18.10 -1.20 28.44
CA MET A 2 17.02 -2.13 28.03
C MET A 2 15.69 -1.45 27.64
N PHE A 3 15.32 -0.35 28.31
CA PHE A 3 14.10 0.39 27.99
C PHE A 3 14.11 0.98 26.57
N VAL A 4 15.19 1.70 26.21
CA VAL A 4 15.36 2.28 24.87
C VAL A 4 15.34 1.20 23.80
N PHE A 5 16.03 0.08 24.05
CA PHE A 5 16.00 -1.07 23.15
C PHE A 5 14.58 -1.62 22.97
N GLY A 6 13.82 -1.81 24.05
CA GLY A 6 12.44 -2.29 24.00
C GLY A 6 11.52 -1.37 23.20
N VAL A 7 11.63 -0.05 23.39
CA VAL A 7 10.86 0.95 22.63
C VAL A 7 11.19 0.88 21.14
N VAL A 8 12.48 0.81 20.78
CA VAL A 8 12.91 0.73 19.37
C VAL A 8 12.42 -0.57 18.73
N ALA A 9 12.56 -1.71 19.42
CA ALA A 9 12.10 -3.00 18.93
C ALA A 9 10.57 -3.03 18.71
N PHE A 10 9.81 -2.45 19.65
CA PHE A 10 8.36 -2.34 19.51
C PHE A 10 7.96 -1.46 18.33
N ALA A 11 8.59 -0.29 18.16
CA ALA A 11 8.35 0.59 17.03
C ALA A 11 8.69 -0.08 15.68
N ALA A 12 9.80 -0.83 15.63
CA ALA A 12 10.17 -1.61 14.45
C ALA A 12 9.15 -2.72 14.14
N ALA A 13 8.64 -3.42 15.17
CA ALA A 13 7.61 -4.43 14.98
C ALA A 13 6.30 -3.83 14.44
N LEU A 14 5.88 -2.66 14.94
CA LEU A 14 4.71 -1.94 14.42
C LEU A 14 4.91 -1.53 12.96
N LEU A 15 6.09 -1.00 12.62
CA LEU A 15 6.45 -0.66 11.24
C LEU A 15 6.34 -1.84 10.29
N ILE A 16 6.88 -3.01 10.70
CA ILE A 16 6.83 -4.24 9.91
C ILE A 16 5.39 -4.71 9.77
N SER A 17 4.60 -4.66 10.85
CA SER A 17 3.18 -5.05 10.83
C SER A 17 2.38 -4.19 9.83
N VAL A 18 2.54 -2.86 9.85
CA VAL A 18 1.88 -1.97 8.90
C VAL A 18 2.36 -2.22 7.47
N ALA A 19 3.66 -2.43 7.26
CA ALA A 19 4.18 -2.77 5.95
C ALA A 19 3.54 -4.06 5.39
N LEU A 20 3.39 -5.09 6.23
CA LEU A 20 2.74 -6.35 5.86
C LEU A 20 1.23 -6.17 5.59
N HIS A 21 0.54 -5.38 6.41
CA HIS A 21 -0.87 -5.00 6.21
C HIS A 21 -1.10 -4.40 4.81
N GLU A 22 -0.35 -3.36 4.48
CA GLU A 22 -0.44 -2.69 3.17
C GLU A 22 0.00 -3.61 2.02
N CYS A 23 0.97 -4.50 2.29
CA CYS A 23 1.43 -5.49 1.31
C CYS A 23 0.30 -6.46 0.95
N GLY A 24 -0.53 -6.86 1.91
CA GLY A 24 -1.72 -7.68 1.69
C GLY A 24 -2.68 -7.04 0.68
N HIS A 25 -3.02 -5.76 0.89
CA HIS A 25 -3.84 -4.98 -0.04
C HIS A 25 -3.23 -4.94 -1.44
N MET A 26 -1.95 -4.59 -1.56
CA MET A 26 -1.23 -4.55 -2.83
C MET A 26 -1.27 -5.89 -3.56
N TRP A 27 -1.00 -6.99 -2.84
CA TRP A 27 -0.86 -8.31 -3.46
C TRP A 27 -2.19 -8.81 -4.00
N VAL A 28 -3.28 -8.67 -3.23
CA VAL A 28 -4.62 -9.04 -3.68
C VAL A 28 -5.11 -8.14 -4.81
N ALA A 29 -4.79 -6.84 -4.78
CA ALA A 29 -5.12 -5.93 -5.87
C ALA A 29 -4.45 -6.36 -7.18
N ARG A 30 -3.16 -6.70 -7.15
CA ARG A 30 -2.45 -7.23 -8.33
C ARG A 30 -2.99 -8.56 -8.80
N ALA A 31 -3.24 -9.50 -7.88
CA ALA A 31 -3.77 -10.82 -8.20
C ALA A 31 -5.17 -10.75 -8.85
N THR A 32 -5.98 -9.75 -8.48
CA THR A 32 -7.32 -9.54 -9.02
C THR A 32 -7.33 -8.73 -10.33
N GLY A 33 -6.16 -8.29 -10.80
CA GLY A 33 -5.96 -7.57 -12.06
C GLY A 33 -6.03 -6.04 -11.93
N MET A 34 -6.11 -5.50 -10.71
CA MET A 34 -6.09 -4.05 -10.49
C MET A 34 -4.68 -3.49 -10.71
N LYS A 35 -4.60 -2.19 -11.00
CA LYS A 35 -3.31 -1.49 -11.13
C LYS A 35 -2.94 -0.84 -9.81
N VAL A 36 -1.79 -1.21 -9.27
CA VAL A 36 -1.19 -0.56 -8.09
C VAL A 36 -0.14 0.43 -8.59
N ARG A 37 -0.31 1.71 -8.28
CA ARG A 37 0.57 2.79 -8.72
C ARG A 37 1.73 2.95 -7.75
N ARG A 38 1.44 2.99 -6.45
CA ARG A 38 2.43 3.28 -5.39
C ARG A 38 2.20 2.40 -4.17
N TYR A 39 3.28 2.00 -3.54
CA TYR A 39 3.30 1.32 -2.25
C TYR A 39 4.38 1.98 -1.39
N PHE A 40 3.97 2.63 -0.31
CA PHE A 40 4.89 3.34 0.57
C PHE A 40 4.67 2.94 2.02
N VAL A 41 5.78 2.74 2.72
CA VAL A 41 5.78 2.57 4.17
C VAL A 41 6.16 3.91 4.80
N GLY A 42 5.33 4.38 5.72
CA GLY A 42 5.47 5.67 6.40
C GLY A 42 4.76 6.84 5.71
N PHE A 43 4.92 8.03 6.31
CA PHE A 43 4.36 9.31 5.89
C PHE A 43 5.44 10.40 5.79
N GLY A 44 5.07 11.54 5.19
CA GLY A 44 5.95 12.71 5.06
C GLY A 44 6.90 12.64 3.86
N PRO A 45 8.09 13.27 3.94
CA PRO A 45 9.03 13.32 2.82
C PRO A 45 9.54 11.92 2.47
N THR A 46 9.68 11.66 1.18
CA THR A 46 10.19 10.39 0.67
C THR A 46 11.68 10.31 0.95
N LEU A 47 12.11 9.33 1.75
CA LEU A 47 13.53 9.05 1.98
C LEU A 47 14.12 8.29 0.79
N TRP A 48 13.34 7.34 0.28
CA TRP A 48 13.76 6.51 -0.84
C TRP A 48 12.55 6.01 -1.61
N SER A 49 12.65 5.97 -2.93
CA SER A 49 11.70 5.25 -3.78
C SER A 49 12.41 4.54 -4.93
N THR A 50 11.83 3.43 -5.37
CA THR A 50 12.27 2.65 -6.52
C THR A 50 11.05 2.18 -7.30
N ARG A 51 11.09 2.32 -8.63
CA ARG A 51 10.04 1.80 -9.49
C ARG A 51 10.38 0.38 -9.92
N ARG A 52 9.49 -0.58 -9.64
CA ARG A 52 9.59 -1.95 -10.15
C ARG A 52 8.33 -2.29 -10.93
N GLY A 53 8.52 -2.44 -12.25
CA GLY A 53 7.42 -2.63 -13.20
C GLY A 53 6.51 -1.40 -13.20
N GLU A 54 5.24 -1.60 -12.91
CA GLU A 54 4.23 -0.52 -12.92
C GLU A 54 4.13 0.23 -11.61
N THR A 55 4.65 -0.32 -10.50
CA THR A 55 4.47 0.21 -9.15
C THR A 55 5.73 0.86 -8.62
N GLU A 56 5.57 2.02 -8.01
CA GLU A 56 6.61 2.69 -7.23
C GLU A 56 6.57 2.22 -5.78
N TYR A 57 7.68 1.70 -5.30
CA TYR A 57 7.89 1.27 -3.93
C TYR A 57 8.73 2.30 -3.20
N GLY A 58 8.44 2.60 -1.95
CA GLY A 58 9.31 3.50 -1.21
C GLY A 58 9.08 3.53 0.29
N VAL A 59 9.93 4.30 0.95
CA VAL A 59 9.91 4.53 2.39
C VAL A 59 9.92 6.03 2.63
N LYS A 60 9.05 6.48 3.52
CA LYS A 60 8.97 7.88 3.94
C LYS A 60 9.54 8.07 5.34
N ALA A 61 9.88 9.31 5.67
CA ALA A 61 10.64 9.63 6.88
C ALA A 61 9.89 9.36 8.19
N ILE A 62 8.57 9.45 8.18
CA ILE A 62 7.76 9.28 9.38
C ILE A 62 7.25 7.84 9.42
N PRO A 63 7.69 7.00 10.36
CA PRO A 63 7.32 5.58 10.45
C PRO A 63 5.89 5.33 10.97
N ALA A 64 4.97 6.29 10.80
CA ALA A 64 3.66 6.28 11.45
C ALA A 64 2.54 5.77 10.54
N GLY A 65 2.77 4.72 9.74
CA GLY A 65 1.74 4.13 8.88
C GLY A 65 2.29 3.64 7.54
N GLY A 66 1.43 3.56 6.53
CA GLY A 66 1.76 3.22 5.15
C GLY A 66 0.55 3.47 4.25
N PHE A 67 0.76 3.40 2.93
CA PHE A 67 -0.35 3.46 1.98
C PHE A 67 -0.04 2.68 0.70
N CYS A 68 -1.10 2.05 0.17
CA CYS A 68 -1.14 1.44 -1.16
C CYS A 68 -2.08 2.24 -2.07
N ASP A 69 -1.53 2.84 -3.11
CA ASP A 69 -2.28 3.62 -4.09
C ASP A 69 -2.73 2.72 -5.24
N ILE A 70 -4.01 2.36 -5.23
CA ILE A 70 -4.66 1.53 -6.23
C ILE A 70 -5.48 2.43 -7.15
N ALA A 71 -5.31 2.27 -8.46
CA ALA A 71 -6.06 3.06 -9.43
C ALA A 71 -7.58 2.89 -9.24
N GLY A 72 -8.31 3.99 -9.16
CA GLY A 72 -9.78 3.98 -9.10
C GLY A 72 -10.31 3.62 -7.71
N MET A 73 -9.58 3.96 -6.65
CA MET A 73 -10.10 3.89 -5.28
C MET A 73 -11.28 4.83 -5.06
N THR A 74 -11.29 5.96 -5.78
CA THR A 74 -12.41 6.91 -5.79
C THR A 74 -12.94 7.09 -7.21
N VAL A 75 -14.23 7.45 -7.32
CA VAL A 75 -14.90 7.68 -8.62
C VAL A 75 -14.50 9.00 -9.30
N VAL A 76 -13.85 9.90 -8.56
CA VAL A 76 -13.44 11.23 -9.02
C VAL A 76 -11.96 11.27 -9.41
N GLU A 77 -11.23 10.15 -9.25
CA GLU A 77 -9.82 10.07 -9.61
C GLU A 77 -9.63 10.18 -11.13
N ASP A 78 -8.71 11.05 -11.57
CA ASP A 78 -8.32 11.12 -12.97
C ASP A 78 -7.40 9.94 -13.30
N LEU A 79 -7.94 9.01 -14.10
CA LEU A 79 -7.28 7.77 -14.48
C LEU A 79 -6.66 7.89 -15.87
N ALA A 80 -5.37 7.56 -15.94
CA ALA A 80 -4.71 7.45 -17.22
C ALA A 80 -5.39 6.35 -18.08
N PRO A 81 -5.34 6.45 -19.42
CA PRO A 81 -6.09 5.55 -20.30
C PRO A 81 -5.83 4.05 -20.04
N ASP A 82 -4.61 3.70 -19.66
CA ASP A 82 -4.16 2.35 -19.33
C ASP A 82 -4.61 1.85 -17.94
N GLU A 83 -5.18 2.73 -17.10
CA GLU A 83 -5.62 2.44 -15.74
C GLU A 83 -7.13 2.19 -15.65
N ARG A 84 -7.90 2.74 -16.59
CA ARG A 84 -9.36 2.74 -16.54
C ARG A 84 -9.97 1.35 -16.46
N ASP A 85 -9.40 0.36 -17.15
CA ASP A 85 -9.94 -1.01 -17.19
C ASP A 85 -9.48 -1.84 -15.99
N ARG A 86 -8.42 -1.40 -15.33
CA ARG A 86 -7.85 -2.00 -14.12
C ARG A 86 -8.22 -1.22 -12.85
N ALA A 87 -9.17 -0.28 -12.97
CA ALA A 87 -9.65 0.55 -11.88
C ALA A 87 -10.45 -0.27 -10.86
N MET A 88 -10.23 -0.02 -9.57
CA MET A 88 -10.88 -0.75 -8.49
C MET A 88 -12.41 -0.65 -8.56
N TYR A 89 -12.98 0.54 -8.82
CA TYR A 89 -14.44 0.71 -8.91
C TYR A 89 -15.08 -0.06 -10.06
N LYS A 90 -14.35 -0.37 -11.15
CA LYS A 90 -14.84 -1.18 -12.28
C LYS A 90 -14.77 -2.69 -12.01
N GLN A 91 -14.00 -3.14 -11.02
CA GLN A 91 -13.89 -4.56 -10.73
C GLN A 91 -15.15 -5.11 -10.05
N LYS A 92 -15.36 -6.44 -10.20
CA LYS A 92 -16.45 -7.17 -9.52
C LYS A 92 -16.41 -6.90 -8.02
N THR A 93 -17.57 -6.79 -7.39
CA THR A 93 -17.72 -6.43 -5.97
C THR A 93 -16.92 -7.35 -5.03
N TRP A 94 -16.85 -8.65 -5.32
CA TRP A 94 -16.07 -9.60 -4.52
C TRP A 94 -14.56 -9.36 -4.60
N LYS A 95 -14.03 -8.90 -5.75
CA LYS A 95 -12.61 -8.55 -5.90
C LYS A 95 -12.29 -7.31 -5.07
N ARG A 96 -13.19 -6.32 -5.09
CA ARG A 96 -13.08 -5.10 -4.28
C ARG A 96 -13.13 -5.44 -2.79
N ALA A 97 -14.07 -6.29 -2.37
CA ALA A 97 -14.16 -6.78 -1.00
C ALA A 97 -12.91 -7.56 -0.58
N ALA A 98 -12.38 -8.43 -1.45
CA ALA A 98 -11.14 -9.17 -1.18
C ALA A 98 -9.96 -8.22 -0.95
N VAL A 99 -9.81 -7.19 -1.78
CA VAL A 99 -8.77 -6.16 -1.57
C VAL A 99 -8.98 -5.44 -0.24
N LEU A 100 -10.18 -4.94 0.06
CA LEU A 100 -10.46 -4.23 1.31
C LEU A 100 -10.23 -5.09 2.58
N LEU A 101 -10.38 -6.41 2.46
CA LEU A 101 -10.17 -7.35 3.57
C LEU A 101 -8.75 -7.94 3.62
N ALA A 102 -7.92 -7.69 2.59
CA ALA A 102 -6.60 -8.28 2.45
C ALA A 102 -5.58 -7.73 3.47
N GLY A 103 -5.83 -6.56 4.05
CA GLY A 103 -5.03 -5.98 5.12
C GLY A 103 -5.22 -6.65 6.48
N ARG A 104 -5.70 -7.88 6.56
CA ARG A 104 -5.71 -8.60 7.85
C ARG A 104 -4.28 -9.07 8.15
N ALA A 105 -3.50 -8.18 8.75
CA ALA A 105 -2.25 -8.46 9.45
C ALA A 105 -2.54 -8.84 10.91
#